data_AF-A0A0A2M242-F1
#
_entry.id   AF-A0A0A2M242-F1
#
_cell.length_a   1.000
_cell.length_b   1.000
_cell.length_c   1.000
_cell.angle_alpha   90.00
_cell.angle_beta   90.00
_cell.angle_gamma   90.00
#
_symmetry.space_group_name_H-M   'P 1'
#
loop_
_entity.id
_entity.type
_entity.pdbx_description
1 polymer ?
#
loop_
_entity_poly.entity_id
_entity_poly.type
_entity_poly.pdbx_seq_one_letter_code
_entity_poly.pdbx_strand_id
1 'polypeptide(L)'
;MELKEIINKTFQSERIAITDIFNAGNIFGIVYRQRLIFKKNNVVILENKIELGKSNSQRCENLENENWSGKFTIDKEGKHVKCELTNLKSATTKTILADYISDGILIGEVYNNGSNSGEGKIFEVIT
;
A
#
# COMPACT_ATOMS: atom_id res chain seq x y z
N MET A 1 0.53 16.12 -17.87
CA MET A 1 0.09 16.64 -16.56
C MET A 1 1.18 16.30 -15.55
N GLU A 2 1.70 17.26 -14.77
CA GLU A 2 2.91 17.06 -13.94
C GLU A 2 2.59 16.30 -12.64
N LEU A 3 3.35 15.24 -12.34
CA LEU A 3 3.23 14.38 -11.15
C LEU A 3 3.40 15.11 -9.80
N LYS A 4 3.67 16.43 -9.78
CA LYS A 4 3.50 17.30 -8.59
C LYS A 4 2.08 17.19 -8.00
N GLU A 5 1.11 16.79 -8.81
CA GLU A 5 -0.26 16.57 -8.38
C GLU A 5 -0.45 15.41 -7.41
N ILE A 6 0.48 14.44 -7.29
CA ILE A 6 0.30 13.35 -6.31
C ILE A 6 0.46 13.84 -4.87
N ILE A 7 1.13 14.97 -4.66
CA ILE A 7 1.44 15.48 -3.32
C ILE A 7 0.13 15.88 -2.62
N ASN A 8 -0.04 15.40 -1.38
CA ASN A 8 -1.25 15.50 -0.56
C ASN A 8 -2.45 14.71 -1.11
N LYS A 9 -2.26 13.82 -2.08
CA LYS A 9 -3.27 12.84 -2.49
C LYS A 9 -3.08 11.54 -1.73
N THR A 10 -4.19 10.85 -1.52
CA THR A 10 -4.22 9.46 -1.04
C THR A 10 -4.68 8.58 -2.19
N PHE A 11 -3.93 7.52 -2.47
CA PHE A 11 -4.29 6.51 -3.45
C PHE A 11 -4.61 5.22 -2.72
N GLN A 12 -5.67 4.52 -3.13
CA GLN A 12 -6.16 3.33 -2.47
C GLN A 12 -6.11 2.15 -3.43
N SER A 13 -5.61 1.02 -2.96
CA SER A 13 -5.56 -0.21 -3.75
C SER A 13 -6.94 -0.79 -3.98
N GLU A 14 -7.01 -1.76 -4.89
CA GLU A 14 -8.10 -2.74 -4.91
C GLU A 14 -8.21 -3.52 -3.57
N ARG A 15 -9.31 -4.27 -3.41
CA ARG A 15 -9.53 -5.10 -2.23
C ARG A 15 -8.52 -6.24 -2.18
N ILE A 16 -7.88 -6.39 -1.02
CA ILE A 16 -7.01 -7.50 -0.70
C ILE A 16 -7.76 -8.39 0.29
N ALA A 17 -7.89 -9.67 -0.06
CA ALA A 17 -8.52 -10.67 0.78
C ALA A 17 -7.47 -11.63 1.34
N ILE A 18 -7.49 -11.83 2.66
CA ILE A 18 -6.72 -12.85 3.35
C ILE A 18 -7.71 -13.81 4.00
N THR A 19 -7.55 -15.10 3.70
CA THR A 19 -8.31 -16.18 4.32
C THR A 19 -7.37 -17.20 4.92
N ASP A 20 -7.79 -17.83 6.00
CA ASP A 20 -7.04 -18.91 6.64
C ASP A 20 -8.02 -19.87 7.32
N ILE A 21 -7.58 -21.12 7.55
CA ILE A 21 -8.36 -22.16 8.22
C ILE A 21 -7.66 -22.46 9.54
N PHE A 22 -8.31 -22.13 10.67
CA PHE A 22 -7.79 -22.43 12.00
C PHE A 22 -8.53 -23.60 12.65
N ASN A 23 -7.86 -24.21 13.65
CA ASN A 23 -8.26 -25.35 14.47
C ASN A 23 -9.77 -25.66 14.46
N ALA A 24 -10.10 -26.91 14.13
CA ALA A 24 -11.46 -27.46 13.97
C ALA A 24 -12.28 -26.95 12.77
N GLY A 25 -11.64 -26.37 11.75
CA GLY A 25 -12.29 -26.03 10.48
C GLY A 25 -12.96 -24.65 10.45
N ASN A 26 -12.65 -23.79 11.43
CA ASN A 26 -13.15 -22.42 11.43
C ASN A 26 -12.39 -21.57 10.40
N ILE A 27 -13.12 -21.09 9.40
CA ILE A 27 -12.59 -20.17 8.38
C ILE A 27 -12.72 -18.74 8.90
N PHE A 28 -11.63 -17.98 8.83
CA PHE A 28 -11.72 -16.52 8.93
C PHE A 28 -11.33 -15.86 7.60
N GLY A 29 -11.86 -14.66 7.41
CA GLY A 29 -11.61 -13.85 6.24
C GLY A 29 -11.48 -12.39 6.64
N ILE A 30 -10.45 -11.73 6.09
CA ILE A 30 -10.21 -10.31 6.25
C ILE A 30 -10.14 -9.70 4.86
N VAL A 31 -10.95 -8.67 4.62
CA VAL A 31 -10.89 -7.83 3.42
C VAL A 31 -10.42 -6.45 3.85
N TYR A 32 -9.37 -5.97 3.22
CA TYR A 32 -8.80 -4.66 3.49
C TYR A 32 -8.31 -4.02 2.20
N ARG A 33 -7.96 -2.74 2.28
CA ARG A 33 -7.29 -2.00 1.22
C ARG A 33 -6.03 -1.34 1.75
N GLN A 34 -5.09 -1.09 0.87
CA GLN A 34 -3.89 -0.33 1.17
C GLN A 34 -4.06 1.11 0.71
N ARG A 35 -3.66 2.07 1.55
CA ARG A 35 -3.69 3.49 1.23
C ARG A 35 -2.29 4.05 1.21
N LEU A 36 -1.90 4.56 0.05
CA LEU A 36 -0.63 5.23 -0.21
C LEU A 36 -0.86 6.74 -0.13
N ILE A 37 -0.33 7.36 0.92
CA ILE A 37 -0.55 8.78 1.24
C ILE A 37 0.74 9.54 0.94
N PHE A 38 0.71 10.36 -0.10
CA PHE A 38 1.84 11.21 -0.47
C PHE A 38 1.76 12.54 0.27
N LYS A 39 2.83 12.91 0.96
CA LYS A 39 2.94 14.15 1.74
C LYS A 39 4.02 15.06 1.16
N LYS A 40 4.05 16.31 1.61
CA LYS A 40 5.15 17.25 1.31
C LYS A 40 6.51 16.68 1.77
N ASN A 41 7.59 17.28 1.28
CA ASN A 41 8.98 16.90 1.61
C ASN A 41 9.32 15.45 1.24
N ASN A 42 8.74 14.95 0.16
CA ASN A 42 8.98 13.61 -0.38
C ASN A 42 8.66 12.48 0.60
N VAL A 43 7.71 12.69 1.52
CA VAL A 43 7.28 11.67 2.49
C VAL A 43 6.11 10.87 1.93
N VAL A 44 6.15 9.55 2.11
CA VAL A 44 5.03 8.66 1.76
C VAL A 44 4.71 7.74 2.93
N ILE A 45 3.42 7.49 3.13
CA ILE A 45 2.90 6.55 4.14
C ILE A 45 2.09 5.49 3.42
N LEU A 46 2.22 4.24 3.86
CA LEU A 46 1.35 3.14 3.46
C LEU A 46 0.67 2.58 4.70
N GLU A 47 -0.65 2.62 4.71
CA GLU A 47 -1.49 2.09 5.80
C GLU A 47 -2.50 1.07 5.24
N ASN A 48 -2.96 0.17 6.10
CA ASN A 48 -4.06 -0.73 5.76
C ASN A 48 -5.37 -0.17 6.34
N LYS A 49 -6.45 -0.27 5.56
CA LYS A 49 -7.81 0.00 6.02
C LYS A 49 -8.66 -1.26 5.92
N ILE A 50 -9.10 -1.79 7.05
CA ILE A 50 -9.99 -2.95 7.10
C ILE A 50 -11.38 -2.54 6.58
N GLU A 51 -11.94 -3.34 5.67
CA GLU A 51 -13.34 -3.22 5.24
C GLU A 51 -14.22 -4.26 5.92
N LEU A 52 -13.74 -5.51 6.04
CA LEU A 52 -14.45 -6.62 6.65
C LEU A 52 -13.47 -7.53 7.39
N GLY A 53 -13.86 -8.01 8.58
CA GLY A 53 -13.06 -8.95 9.36
C GLY A 53 -13.96 -9.92 10.12
N LYS A 54 -14.05 -11.17 9.67
CA LYS A 54 -14.85 -12.20 10.34
C LYS A 54 -13.94 -13.09 11.19
N SER A 55 -14.29 -13.28 12.46
CA SER A 55 -13.73 -14.32 13.35
C SER A 55 -12.22 -14.22 13.71
N ASN A 56 -11.54 -13.09 13.48
CA ASN A 56 -10.17 -12.88 13.97
C ASN A 56 -9.85 -11.39 14.22
N SER A 57 -10.37 -10.84 15.33
CA SER A 57 -10.22 -9.42 15.69
C SER A 57 -8.76 -9.01 15.89
N GLN A 58 -7.94 -9.84 16.54
CA GLN A 58 -6.53 -9.55 16.77
C GLN A 58 -5.76 -9.38 15.45
N ARG A 59 -6.02 -10.23 14.46
CA ARG A 59 -5.35 -10.13 13.15
C ARG A 59 -5.83 -8.91 12.37
N CYS A 60 -7.10 -8.52 12.51
CA CYS A 60 -7.62 -7.27 11.95
C CYS A 60 -6.92 -6.06 12.58
N GLU A 61 -6.81 -6.02 13.91
CA GLU A 61 -6.13 -4.96 14.64
C GLU A 61 -4.64 -4.89 14.27
N ASN A 62 -3.96 -6.03 14.16
CA ASN A 62 -2.57 -6.07 13.75
C ASN A 62 -2.38 -5.49 12.34
N LEU A 63 -3.27 -5.82 11.40
CA LEU A 63 -3.26 -5.28 10.04
C LEU A 63 -3.54 -3.78 10.01
N GLU A 64 -4.56 -3.29 10.71
CA GLU A 64 -4.90 -1.85 10.74
C GLU A 64 -3.80 -1.01 11.41
N ASN A 65 -3.09 -1.60 12.37
CA ASN A 65 -1.96 -0.96 13.04
C ASN A 65 -0.61 -1.12 12.31
N GLU A 66 -0.59 -1.83 11.18
CA GLU A 66 0.59 -1.99 10.34
C GLU A 66 0.80 -0.73 9.50
N ASN A 67 1.72 0.12 9.95
CA ASN A 67 2.01 1.40 9.33
C ASN A 67 3.43 1.41 8.76
N TRP A 68 3.53 1.89 7.54
CA TRP A 68 4.76 2.01 6.79
C TRP A 68 5.02 3.47 6.47
N SER A 69 6.26 3.91 6.56
CA SER A 69 6.63 5.26 6.17
C SER A 69 7.98 5.29 5.48
N GLY A 70 8.20 6.31 4.67
CA GLY A 70 9.49 6.52 4.06
C GLY A 70 9.46 7.64 3.04
N LYS A 71 10.22 7.47 1.97
CA LYS A 71 10.41 8.51 0.96
C LYS A 71 9.92 8.07 -0.40
N PHE A 72 9.51 9.04 -1.20
CA PHE A 72 9.26 8.81 -2.62
C PHE A 72 10.17 9.69 -3.48
N THR A 73 10.50 9.18 -4.65
CA THR A 73 11.14 9.94 -5.72
C THR A 73 10.30 9.82 -6.97
N ILE A 74 10.36 10.87 -7.78
CA ILE A 74 9.71 10.93 -9.09
C ILE A 74 10.83 11.09 -10.11
N ASP A 75 10.72 10.37 -11.22
CA ASP A 75 11.67 10.50 -12.32
C ASP A 75 11.57 11.87 -13.02
N LYS A 76 12.51 12.16 -13.91
CA LYS A 76 12.56 13.47 -14.59
C LYS A 76 11.39 13.69 -15.54
N GLU A 77 10.79 12.64 -16.10
CA GLU A 77 9.63 12.76 -16.97
C GLU A 77 8.32 12.92 -16.19
N GLY A 78 8.35 12.71 -14.87
CA GLY A 78 7.16 12.79 -14.04
C GLY A 78 6.13 11.73 -14.43
N LYS A 79 6.57 10.51 -14.69
CA LYS A 79 5.71 9.35 -14.99
C LYS A 79 5.91 8.23 -14.00
N HIS A 80 7.13 8.05 -13.51
CA HIS A 80 7.53 6.95 -12.65
C HIS A 80 7.68 7.45 -11.22
N VAL A 81 7.02 6.78 -10.27
CA VAL A 81 7.20 7.00 -8.84
C VAL A 81 7.85 5.78 -8.22
N LYS A 82 8.88 6.02 -7.42
CA LYS A 82 9.50 5.01 -6.57
C LYS A 82 9.22 5.38 -5.12
N CYS A 83 8.61 4.48 -4.36
CA CYS A 83 8.45 4.61 -2.92
C CYS A 83 9.36 3.62 -2.20
N GLU A 84 10.10 4.09 -1.22
CA GLU A 84 10.93 3.29 -0.33
C GLU A 84 10.36 3.43 1.08
N LEU A 85 9.81 2.34 1.59
CA LEU A 85 9.03 2.29 2.82
C LEU A 85 9.68 1.35 3.83
N THR A 86 9.66 1.73 5.09
CA THR A 86 10.04 0.87 6.23
C THR A 86 8.86 0.77 7.17
N ASN A 87 8.63 -0.43 7.70
CA ASN A 87 7.60 -0.64 8.71
C ASN A 87 7.99 0.10 10.00
N LEU A 88 7.05 0.77 10.66
CA LEU A 88 7.35 1.53 11.87
C LEU A 88 7.60 0.65 13.10
N LYS A 89 7.16 -0.62 13.07
CA LYS A 89 7.26 -1.59 14.17
C LYS A 89 8.28 -2.70 13.89
N SER A 90 8.81 -2.82 12.68
CA SER A 90 9.80 -3.83 12.29
C SER A 90 10.81 -3.28 11.29
N ALA A 91 11.98 -3.90 11.20
CA ALA A 91 13.02 -3.51 10.24
C ALA A 91 12.73 -3.98 8.79
N THR A 92 11.51 -4.41 8.51
CA THR A 92 11.09 -4.87 7.18
C THR A 92 10.88 -3.69 6.24
N THR A 93 11.21 -3.88 4.97
CA THR A 93 11.14 -2.84 3.95
C THR A 93 10.17 -3.22 2.83
N LYS A 94 9.61 -2.20 2.18
CA LYS A 94 8.80 -2.31 0.97
C LYS A 94 9.29 -1.31 -0.05
N THR A 95 9.35 -1.72 -1.31
CA THR A 95 9.56 -0.82 -2.44
C THR A 95 8.33 -0.87 -3.33
N ILE A 96 7.79 0.30 -3.70
CA ILE A 96 6.72 0.39 -4.70
C ILE A 96 7.30 1.10 -5.91
N LEU A 97 7.22 0.46 -7.08
CA LEU A 97 7.55 1.07 -8.36
C LEU A 97 6.25 1.19 -9.13
N ALA A 98 5.81 2.41 -9.43
CA ALA A 98 4.53 2.63 -10.09
C ALA A 98 4.58 3.74 -11.13
N ASP A 99 3.73 3.61 -12.13
CA ASP A 99 3.55 4.56 -13.21
C ASP A 99 2.22 5.29 -13.01
N TYR A 100 2.26 6.61 -13.20
CA TYR A 100 1.06 7.43 -13.27
C TYR A 100 0.50 7.39 -14.69
N ILE A 101 -0.54 6.59 -14.88
CA ILE A 101 -1.06 6.28 -16.22
C ILE A 101 -2.23 7.20 -16.64
N SER A 102 -2.96 7.75 -15.67
CA SER A 102 -4.08 8.66 -15.89
C SER A 102 -4.40 9.44 -14.62
N ASP A 103 -5.32 10.40 -14.73
CA ASP A 103 -5.78 11.24 -13.63
C ASP A 103 -6.19 10.40 -12.41
N GLY A 104 -5.33 10.41 -11.39
CA GLY A 104 -5.57 9.69 -10.15
C GLY A 104 -5.34 8.18 -10.20
N ILE A 105 -4.66 7.62 -11.20
CA ILE A 105 -4.38 6.17 -11.25
C ILE A 105 -2.87 5.92 -11.26
N LEU A 106 -2.42 5.11 -10.31
CA LEU A 106 -1.08 4.54 -10.26
C LEU A 106 -1.18 3.03 -10.52
N ILE A 107 -0.38 2.53 -11.45
CA ILE A 107 -0.21 1.08 -11.67
C ILE A 107 1.24 0.72 -11.44
N GLY A 108 1.49 -0.30 -10.63
CA GLY A 108 2.85 -0.66 -10.30
C GLY A 108 2.98 -2.01 -9.62
N GLU A 109 4.16 -2.23 -9.07
CA GLU A 109 4.53 -3.44 -8.36
C GLU A 109 5.04 -3.13 -6.96
N VAL A 110 4.67 -3.99 -6.01
CA VAL A 110 5.11 -3.92 -4.62
C VAL A 110 6.10 -5.04 -4.33
N TYR A 111 7.30 -4.68 -3.89
CA TYR A 111 8.39 -5.58 -3.57
C TYR A 111 8.60 -5.59 -2.06
N ASN A 112 8.61 -6.77 -1.45
CA ASN A 112 8.80 -6.93 0.00
C ASN A 112 10.23 -7.35 0.32
N ASN A 113 10.89 -6.69 1.27
CA ASN A 113 12.21 -7.03 1.80
C ASN A 113 13.28 -7.30 0.71
N GLY A 114 13.30 -6.49 -0.35
CA GLY A 114 14.26 -6.66 -1.45
C GLY A 114 14.02 -7.92 -2.32
N SER A 115 12.81 -8.50 -2.27
CA SER A 115 12.38 -9.55 -3.20
C SER A 115 12.62 -9.14 -4.66
N ASN A 116 12.96 -10.12 -5.49
CA ASN A 116 13.05 -9.95 -6.95
C ASN A 116 11.71 -10.17 -7.67
N SER A 117 10.66 -10.57 -6.93
CA SER A 117 9.30 -10.69 -7.43
C SER A 117 8.43 -9.61 -6.81
N GLY A 118 7.82 -8.79 -7.66
CA GLY A 118 6.82 -7.80 -7.28
C GLY A 118 5.41 -8.37 -7.30
N GLU A 119 4.52 -7.78 -6.50
CA GLU A 119 3.08 -7.99 -6.58
C GLU A 119 2.45 -6.82 -7.32
N GLY A 120 1.83 -7.08 -8.48
CA GLY A 120 1.14 -6.06 -9.26
C GLY A 120 -0.02 -5.44 -8.46
N LYS A 121 -0.13 -4.11 -8.48
CA LYS A 121 -1.19 -3.36 -7.81
C LYS A 121 -1.62 -2.14 -8.63
N ILE A 122 -2.92 -1.87 -8.58
CA ILE A 122 -3.53 -0.62 -9.03
C ILE A 122 -3.91 0.17 -7.79
N PHE A 123 -3.60 1.47 -7.78
CA PHE A 123 -4.06 2.41 -6.77
C PHE A 123 -4.81 3.56 -7.43
N GLU A 124 -5.99 3.86 -6.92
CA GLU A 124 -6.85 4.93 -7.41
C GLU A 124 -6.93 6.04 -6.36
N VAL A 125 -6.90 7.30 -6.80
CA VAL A 125 -7.02 8.45 -5.90
C VAL A 125 -8.37 8.39 -5.18
N ILE A 126 -8.34 8.66 -3.89
CA ILE A 126 -9.53 8.88 -3.08
C ILE A 126 -9.54 10.34 -2.61
N THR A 127 -10.70 10.98 -2.78
CA THR A 127 -11.01 12.33 -2.27
C THR A 127 -11.10 12.37 -0.76
#